data_AF-A0A8T3NDI1-F1
#
_entry.id   AF-A0A8T3NDI1-F1
#
_cell.length_a   1.000
_cell.length_b   1.000
_cell.length_c   1.000
_cell.angle_alpha   90.00
_cell.angle_beta   90.00
_cell.angle_gamma   90.00
#
_symmetry.space_group_name_H-M   'P 1'
#
loop_
_entity.id
_entity.type
_entity.pdbx_description
1 polymer ?
#
loop_
_entity_poly.entity_id
_entity_poly.type
_entity_poly.pdbx_seq_one_letter_code
_entity_poly.pdbx_strand_id
1 'polypeptide(L)'
;MATADEALDSTLEVADADRDEALLPPIRFLTDEEWMAKVDRAARHHLGMSGEEFARAWKAGQFDNDPDQPGVMRVAMMLSFGK
;
A
#
# COMPACT_ATOMS: atom_id res chain seq x y z
N MET A 1 -57.45 26.12 9.65
CA MET A 1 -56.68 25.22 10.52
C MET A 1 -55.87 24.31 9.61
N ALA A 2 -54.55 24.46 9.62
CA ALA A 2 -53.64 23.62 8.86
C ALA A 2 -53.55 22.26 9.56
N THR A 3 -53.92 21.18 8.87
CA THR A 3 -53.53 19.83 9.28
C THR A 3 -52.15 19.58 8.68
N ALA A 4 -51.12 19.72 9.51
CA ALA A 4 -49.73 19.38 9.20
C ALA A 4 -49.52 17.85 9.12
N ASP A 5 -50.47 17.14 8.53
CA ASP A 5 -50.54 15.68 8.42
C ASP A 5 -50.48 15.28 6.93
N GLU A 6 -49.66 16.00 6.17
CA GLU A 6 -49.40 15.71 4.75
C GLU A 6 -47.91 15.88 4.43
N ALA A 7 -47.06 15.86 5.46
CA ALA A 7 -45.63 16.19 5.33
C ALA A 7 -44.67 15.02 5.55
N LEU A 8 -45.16 13.77 5.68
CA LEU A 8 -44.30 12.62 5.98
C LEU A 8 -44.50 11.42 5.05
N ASP A 9 -45.17 11.57 3.91
CA ASP A 9 -45.13 10.59 2.81
C ASP A 9 -44.13 10.99 1.71
N SER A 10 -43.07 11.71 2.10
CA SER A 10 -41.82 11.66 1.37
C SER A 10 -40.98 10.55 2.00
N THR A 11 -41.50 9.33 1.86
CA THR A 11 -40.72 8.10 1.98
C THR A 11 -39.49 8.33 1.14
N LEU A 12 -38.34 8.36 1.82
CA LEU A 12 -37.02 8.33 1.25
C LEU A 12 -36.97 7.15 0.29
N GLU A 13 -37.31 7.37 -0.99
CA GLU A 13 -37.01 6.45 -2.07
C GLU A 13 -35.48 6.49 -2.12
N VAL A 14 -34.89 5.53 -1.43
CA VAL A 14 -33.49 5.19 -1.59
C VAL A 14 -33.40 4.67 -3.01
N ALA A 15 -33.28 5.60 -3.97
CA ALA A 15 -32.94 5.29 -5.34
C ALA A 15 -31.71 4.40 -5.24
N ASP A 16 -31.90 3.14 -5.65
CA ASP A 16 -30.89 2.11 -5.61
C ASP A 16 -29.55 2.72 -6.00
N ALA A 17 -28.63 2.57 -5.06
CA ALA A 17 -27.29 3.07 -5.17
C ALA A 17 -26.57 2.31 -6.29
N ASP A 18 -26.81 2.73 -7.53
CA ASP A 18 -25.80 2.65 -8.60
C ASP A 18 -24.69 3.67 -8.31
N ARG A 19 -24.23 3.70 -7.06
CA ARG A 19 -22.99 4.34 -6.70
C ARG A 19 -21.93 3.36 -7.17
N ASP A 20 -21.56 3.52 -8.44
CA ASP A 20 -20.38 2.96 -9.09
C ASP A 20 -19.52 2.18 -8.09
N GLU A 21 -19.76 0.87 -8.00
CA GLU A 21 -18.83 -0.05 -7.36
C GLU A 21 -17.62 -0.07 -8.28
N ALA A 22 -16.84 1.01 -8.23
CA ALA A 22 -15.59 1.18 -8.93
C ALA A 22 -14.73 0.03 -8.44
N LEU A 23 -14.75 -1.02 -9.25
CA LEU A 23 -14.06 -2.29 -9.13
C LEU A 23 -12.60 -1.99 -8.82
N LEU A 24 -12.27 -1.86 -7.54
CA LEU A 24 -10.88 -1.77 -7.13
C LEU A 24 -10.21 -3.01 -7.70
N PRO A 25 -9.06 -2.87 -8.38
CA PRO A 25 -8.35 -4.02 -8.90
C PRO A 25 -8.14 -5.02 -7.76
N PRO A 26 -8.32 -6.33 -8.02
CA PRO A 26 -8.24 -7.33 -6.96
C PRO A 26 -6.87 -7.25 -6.27
N ILE A 27 -6.88 -7.30 -4.94
CA ILE A 27 -5.65 -7.33 -4.14
C ILE A 27 -4.92 -8.64 -4.47
N ARG A 28 -3.70 -8.52 -5.00
CA ARG A 28 -2.81 -9.65 -5.26
C ARG A 28 -1.76 -9.76 -4.16
N PHE A 29 -1.76 -10.89 -3.47
CA PHE A 29 -0.67 -11.29 -2.59
C PHE A 29 0.51 -11.80 -3.42
N LEU A 30 1.72 -11.49 -2.97
CA LEU A 30 2.95 -11.96 -3.59
C LEU A 30 3.50 -13.12 -2.76
N THR A 31 4.15 -14.07 -3.43
CA THR A 31 4.98 -15.05 -2.71
C THR A 31 6.26 -14.39 -2.19
N ASP A 32 6.94 -15.06 -1.26
CA ASP A 32 8.21 -14.58 -0.71
C ASP A 32 9.26 -14.38 -1.82
N GLU A 33 9.32 -15.31 -2.78
CA GLU A 33 10.21 -15.22 -3.93
C GLU A 33 9.89 -14.02 -4.83
N GLU A 34 8.60 -13.80 -5.12
CA GLU A 34 8.16 -12.64 -5.91
C GLU A 34 8.42 -11.32 -5.19
N TRP A 35 8.25 -11.30 -3.87
CA TRP A 35 8.56 -10.16 -3.02
C TRP A 35 10.06 -9.87 -3.03
N MET A 36 10.89 -10.88 -2.81
CA MET A 36 12.34 -10.73 -2.81
C MET A 36 12.87 -10.30 -4.18
N ALA A 37 12.29 -10.77 -5.29
CA ALA A 37 12.63 -10.28 -6.62
C ALA A 37 12.28 -8.79 -6.82
N LYS A 38 11.26 -8.27 -6.14
CA LYS A 38 10.96 -6.82 -6.15
C LYS A 38 11.96 -6.04 -5.30
N VAL A 39 12.31 -6.53 -4.12
CA VAL A 39 13.34 -5.93 -3.27
C VAL A 39 14.67 -5.86 -4.01
N ASP A 40 15.08 -6.95 -4.66
CA ASP A 40 16.31 -7.01 -5.44
C ASP A 40 16.35 -6.00 -6.59
N ARG A 41 15.25 -5.86 -7.34
CA ARG A 41 15.16 -4.80 -8.36
C ARG A 41 15.26 -3.40 -7.77
N ALA A 42 14.63 -3.14 -6.64
CA ALA A 42 14.68 -1.84 -5.99
C ALA A 42 16.09 -1.51 -5.47
N ALA A 43 16.74 -2.48 -4.82
CA ALA A 43 18.12 -2.35 -4.34
C ALA A 43 19.10 -2.09 -5.50
N ARG A 44 18.96 -2.81 -6.61
CA ARG A 44 19.81 -2.59 -7.79
C ARG A 44 19.58 -1.22 -8.41
N HIS A 45 18.33 -0.78 -8.49
CA HIS A 45 17.98 0.49 -9.10
C HIS A 45 18.43 1.71 -8.27
N HIS A 46 18.24 1.65 -6.95
CA HIS A 46 18.51 2.80 -6.08
C HIS A 46 19.90 2.81 -5.46
N LEU A 47 20.48 1.64 -5.21
CA LEU A 47 21.70 1.49 -4.40
C LEU A 47 22.82 0.72 -5.12
N GLY A 48 22.55 0.22 -6.34
CA GLY A 48 23.55 -0.48 -7.15
C GLY A 48 23.99 -1.83 -6.59
N MET A 49 23.22 -2.42 -5.66
CA MET A 49 23.52 -3.72 -5.03
C MET A 49 22.34 -4.67 -5.12
N SER A 50 22.56 -5.98 -4.93
CA SER A 50 21.46 -6.94 -4.86
C SER A 50 20.59 -6.75 -3.61
N GLY A 51 19.36 -7.26 -3.67
CA GLY A 51 18.44 -7.22 -2.53
C GLY A 51 18.98 -7.98 -1.31
N GLU A 52 19.67 -9.10 -1.54
CA GLU A 52 20.30 -9.89 -0.48
C GLU A 52 21.47 -9.16 0.18
N GLU A 53 22.30 -8.47 -0.60
CA GLU A 53 23.37 -7.62 -0.07
C GLU A 53 22.79 -6.48 0.76
N PHE A 54 21.76 -5.80 0.25
CA PHE A 54 21.07 -4.76 1.00
C PHE A 54 20.48 -5.30 2.31
N ALA A 55 19.80 -6.44 2.30
CA ALA A 55 19.22 -7.03 3.50
C ALA A 55 20.28 -7.37 4.57
N ARG A 56 21.43 -7.90 4.15
CA ARG A 56 22.56 -8.15 5.05
C ARG A 56 23.14 -6.85 5.61
N ALA A 57 23.37 -5.86 4.75
CA ALA A 57 23.91 -4.55 5.14
C ALA A 57 22.97 -3.80 6.09
N TRP A 58 21.66 -3.83 5.82
CA TRP A 58 20.61 -3.26 6.66
C TRP A 58 20.58 -3.92 8.04
N LYS A 59 20.58 -5.26 8.09
CA LYS A 59 20.62 -6.00 9.38
C LYS A 59 21.91 -5.75 10.17
N ALA A 60 23.01 -5.42 9.48
CA ALA A 60 24.28 -5.06 10.10
C ALA A 60 24.39 -3.58 10.51
N GLY A 61 23.36 -2.76 10.28
CA GLY A 61 23.36 -1.34 10.63
C GLY A 61 24.26 -0.47 9.75
N GLN A 62 24.63 -0.94 8.55
CA GLN A 62 25.56 -0.20 7.66
C GLN A 62 25.01 1.15 7.18
N PHE A 63 23.69 1.35 7.26
CA PHE A 63 23.01 2.58 6.85
C PHE A 63 22.58 3.46 8.02
N ASP A 64 22.96 3.15 9.27
CA ASP A 64 22.54 3.90 10.46
C ASP A 64 23.06 5.35 10.50
N ASN A 65 24.13 5.63 9.75
CA ASN A 65 24.68 6.98 9.63
C ASN A 65 23.84 7.90 8.72
N ASP A 66 23.07 7.33 7.79
CA ASP A 66 22.19 8.07 6.87
C ASP A 66 20.99 7.19 6.46
N PRO A 67 20.08 6.87 7.41
CA PRO A 67 18.95 5.97 7.16
C PRO A 67 17.86 6.65 6.31
N ASP A 68 17.85 7.98 6.31
CA ASP A 68 16.86 8.82 5.62
C ASP A 68 17.20 9.03 4.13
N GLN A 69 18.34 8.50 3.67
CA GLN A 69 18.67 8.50 2.25
C GLN A 69 17.49 7.88 1.45
N PRO A 70 16.94 8.57 0.44
CA PRO A 70 15.71 8.13 -0.23
C PRO A 70 15.76 6.71 -0.77
N GLY A 71 16.92 6.28 -1.30
CA GLY A 71 17.14 4.92 -1.79
C GLY A 71 17.14 3.87 -0.68
N VAL A 72 17.83 4.14 0.43
CA VAL A 72 17.87 3.26 1.61
C VAL A 72 16.49 3.13 2.20
N MET A 73 15.81 4.25 2.47
CA MET A 73 14.48 4.27 3.06
C MET A 73 13.47 3.50 2.19
N ARG A 74 13.52 3.66 0.87
CA ARG A 74 12.65 2.96 -0.09
C ARG A 74 12.79 1.44 0.03
N VAL A 75 14.02 0.93 0.06
CA VAL A 75 14.28 -0.52 0.08
C VAL A 75 14.09 -1.09 1.50
N ALA A 76 14.47 -0.36 2.54
CA ALA A 76 14.28 -0.74 3.94
C ALA A 76 12.80 -0.90 4.32
N MET A 77 11.94 0.01 3.84
CA MET A 77 10.49 -0.12 4.00
C MET A 77 9.98 -1.43 3.39
N MET A 78 10.47 -1.84 2.22
CA MET A 78 10.06 -3.11 1.60
C MET A 78 10.51 -4.32 2.44
N LEU A 79 11.69 -4.30 3.05
CA LEU A 79 12.08 -5.41 3.93
C LEU A 79 11.16 -5.58 5.14
N SER A 80 10.49 -4.51 5.59
CA SER A 80 9.59 -4.55 6.75
C SER A 80 8.22 -5.16 6.45
N PHE A 81 7.82 -5.26 5.18
CA PHE A 81 6.53 -5.82 4.76
C PHE A 81 6.61 -7.24 4.19
N GLY A 82 7.82 -7.76 3.93
CA GLY A 82 8.02 -9.15 3.55
C GLY A 82 8.19 -10.01 4.80
N LYS A 83 7.31 -10.99 5.00
CA LYS A 83 7.48 -12.00 6.04
C LYS A 83 7.07 -13.36 5.51
#